data_AF-H8H3K7-F1
#
_entry.id   AF-H8H3K7-F1
#
_cell.length_a   1.000
_cell.length_b   1.000
_cell.length_c   1.000
_cell.angle_alpha   90.00
_cell.angle_beta   90.00
_cell.angle_gamma   90.00
#
_symmetry.space_group_name_H-M   'P 1'
#
loop_
_entity.id
_entity.type
_entity.pdbx_description
1 polymer ?
#
loop_
_entity_poly.entity_id
_entity_poly.type
_entity_poly.pdbx_seq_one_letter_code
_entity_poly.pdbx_strand_id
1 'polypeptide(L)' 'MSDKKTSDHAASSASDVLTDGRTSDDSKSAAGSALSQVNGGRSTGDAAAHAASETLQSDDTGKKSKTAAGSALSQKED' A
#
# COMPACT_ATOMS: atom_id res chain seq x y z
N MET A 1 -12.29 8.93 8.37
CA MET A 1 -12.07 9.69 7.10
C MET A 1 -10.92 10.65 7.30
N SER A 2 -9.69 10.14 7.40
CA SER A 2 -8.49 10.94 7.66
C SER A 2 -7.77 11.19 6.34
N ASP A 3 -7.62 12.47 6.00
CA ASP A 3 -7.01 12.96 4.77
C ASP A 3 -5.64 12.31 4.51
N LYS A 4 -5.53 11.61 3.37
CA LYS A 4 -4.36 10.86 2.88
C LYS A 4 -3.17 11.77 2.49
N LYS A 5 -2.79 12.73 3.32
CA LYS A 5 -1.68 13.67 3.06
C LYS A 5 -0.36 12.95 2.70
N THR A 6 -0.12 11.78 3.29
CA THR A 6 1.08 10.97 3.00
C THR A 6 1.06 10.35 1.60
N SER A 7 -0.12 9.94 1.11
CA SER A 7 -0.24 9.37 -0.24
C SER A 7 -0.10 10.45 -1.30
N ASP A 8 -0.71 11.63 -1.09
CA ASP A 8 -0.64 12.74 -2.05
C ASP A 8 0.79 13.25 -2.24
N HIS A 9 1.56 13.38 -1.15
CA HIS A 9 2.94 13.87 -1.22
C HIS A 9 3.88 12.86 -1.90
N ALA A 10 3.68 11.56 -1.66
CA ALA A 10 4.42 10.49 -2.31
C ALA A 10 4.09 10.39 -3.81
N ALA A 11 2.82 10.53 -4.19
CA ALA A 11 2.43 10.58 -5.61
C ALA A 11 3.00 11.81 -6.33
N SER A 12 2.98 12.99 -5.68
CA SER A 12 3.56 14.20 -6.26
C SER A 12 5.06 14.01 -6.53
N SER A 13 5.80 13.56 -5.52
CA SER A 13 7.26 13.32 -5.65
C SER A 13 7.58 12.26 -6.70
N ALA A 14 6.78 11.19 -6.79
CA ALA A 14 6.95 10.16 -7.80
C ALA A 14 6.64 10.68 -9.22
N SER A 15 5.65 11.55 -9.37
CA SER A 15 5.31 12.20 -10.64
C SER A 15 6.42 13.17 -11.08
N ASP A 16 7.01 13.90 -10.14
CA ASP A 16 8.17 14.76 -10.40
C ASP A 16 9.37 13.94 -10.87
N VAL A 17 9.66 12.80 -10.23
CA VAL A 17 10.77 11.91 -10.65
C VAL A 17 10.54 11.30 -12.04
N LEU A 18 9.30 10.96 -12.40
CA LEU A 18 8.95 10.43 -13.72
C LEU A 18 9.09 11.47 -14.84
N THR A 19 8.83 12.74 -14.52
CA THR A 19 8.82 13.84 -15.50
C THR A 19 10.15 14.61 -15.56
N ASP A 20 11.01 14.48 -14.55
CA ASP A 20 12.35 15.06 -14.58
C ASP A 20 13.25 14.34 -15.61
N GLY A 21 13.70 15.08 -16.62
CA GLY A 21 14.57 14.57 -17.68
C GLY A 21 15.98 14.17 -17.22
N ARG A 22 16.35 14.46 -15.97
CA ARG A 22 17.67 14.19 -15.37
C ARG A 22 17.67 12.94 -14.48
N THR A 23 16.53 12.29 -14.28
CA THR A 23 16.43 11.07 -13.46
C THR A 23 16.73 9.82 -14.29
N SER A 24 17.49 8.91 -13.69
CA SER A 24 17.88 7.63 -14.31
C SER A 24 16.68 6.69 -14.45
N ASP A 25 16.74 5.75 -15.39
CA ASP A 25 15.68 4.76 -15.62
C ASP A 25 15.32 3.92 -14.38
N ASP A 26 16.30 3.61 -13.53
CA ASP A 26 16.07 2.93 -12.25
C ASP A 26 15.21 3.77 -11.30
N SER A 27 15.47 5.08 -11.23
CA SER A 27 14.70 6.01 -10.40
C SER A 27 13.27 6.20 -10.92
N LYS A 28 13.10 6.24 -12.25
CA LYS A 28 11.78 6.29 -12.89
C LYS A 28 10.99 5.00 -12.67
N SER A 29 11.65 3.85 -12.69
CA SER A 29 11.00 2.55 -12.41
C SER A 29 10.52 2.44 -10.96
N ALA A 30 11.34 2.89 -9.99
CA ALA A 30 10.95 2.96 -8.59
C ALA A 30 9.81 3.96 -8.36
N ALA A 31 9.87 5.14 -8.98
CA ALA A 31 8.82 6.15 -8.91
C ALA A 31 7.51 5.69 -9.56
N GLY A 32 7.55 5.04 -10.72
CA GLY A 32 6.38 4.45 -11.36
C GLY A 32 5.72 3.36 -10.53
N SER A 33 6.53 2.54 -9.85
CA SER A 33 6.05 1.53 -8.91
C SER A 33 5.36 2.16 -7.70
N ALA A 34 5.96 3.21 -7.11
CA ALA A 34 5.38 3.95 -6.00
C ALA A 34 4.11 4.70 -6.40
N LEU A 35 4.11 5.37 -7.55
CA LEU A 35 2.95 6.09 -8.09
C LEU A 35 1.78 5.14 -8.38
N SER A 36 2.07 3.93 -8.91
CA SER A 36 1.05 2.92 -9.15
C SER A 36 0.45 2.36 -7.86
N GLN A 37 1.25 2.26 -6.80
CA GLN A 37 0.75 1.89 -5.47
C GLN A 37 -0.14 2.98 -4.87
N VAL A 38 0.20 4.26 -5.08
CA VAL A 38 -0.61 5.39 -4.63
C VAL A 38 -1.90 5.56 -5.45
N ASN A 39 -1.80 5.55 -6.78
CA ASN A 39 -2.92 5.76 -7.70
C ASN A 39 -3.87 4.55 -7.71
N GLY A 40 -3.35 3.34 -7.47
CA GLY A 40 -4.16 2.13 -7.28
C GLY A 40 -5.05 2.13 -6.03
N GLY A 41 -5.03 3.20 -5.22
CA GLY A 41 -5.85 3.35 -4.01
C GLY A 41 -5.39 2.52 -2.82
N ARG A 42 -4.23 1.87 -2.93
CA ARG A 42 -3.73 0.89 -1.96
C ARG A 42 -2.65 1.51 -1.09
N SER A 43 -3.05 2.45 -0.24
CA SER A 43 -2.22 3.03 0.81
C SER A 43 -1.79 1.95 1.83
N THR A 44 -0.86 1.04 1.51
CA THR A 44 -0.27 0.03 2.44
C THR A 44 -1.28 -0.94 3.10
N GLY A 45 -2.58 -0.69 2.95
CA GLY A 45 -3.67 -1.36 3.62
C GLY A 45 -4.33 -2.40 2.76
N ASP A 46 -4.34 -2.31 1.42
CA ASP A 46 -5.01 -3.35 0.61
C ASP A 46 -4.16 -4.60 0.41
N ALA A 47 -2.83 -4.47 0.28
CA ALA A 47 -1.96 -5.65 0.28
C ALA A 47 -1.94 -6.32 1.66
N ALA A 48 -1.86 -5.52 2.73
CA ALA A 48 -1.93 -6.01 4.10
C ALA A 48 -3.32 -6.57 4.44
N ALA A 49 -4.41 -5.94 3.97
CA ALA A 49 -5.77 -6.44 4.13
C ALA A 49 -6.01 -7.69 3.31
N HIS A 50 -5.49 -7.79 2.09
CA HIS A 50 -5.61 -8.99 1.27
C HIS A 50 -4.90 -10.17 1.96
N ALA A 51 -3.66 -9.96 2.40
CA ALA A 51 -2.92 -10.96 3.17
C ALA A 51 -3.63 -11.32 4.50
N ALA A 52 -4.23 -10.33 5.18
CA ALA A 52 -5.03 -10.56 6.38
C ALA A 52 -6.33 -11.33 6.07
N SER A 53 -7.01 -11.03 4.97
CA SER A 53 -8.20 -11.74 4.50
C SER A 53 -7.86 -13.18 4.13
N GLU A 54 -6.77 -13.42 3.41
CA GLU A 54 -6.27 -14.78 3.10
C GLU A 54 -5.93 -15.55 4.39
N THR A 55 -5.29 -14.88 5.36
CA THR A 55 -4.96 -15.46 6.68
C THR A 55 -6.22 -15.84 7.47
N LEU A 56 -7.28 -15.03 7.39
CA LEU A 56 -8.58 -15.32 8.01
C LEU A 56 -9.31 -16.48 7.33
N GLN A 57 -9.24 -16.55 6.00
CA GLN A 57 -9.92 -17.53 5.16
C GLN A 57 -9.21 -18.89 5.10
N SER A 58 -7.93 -18.96 5.43
CA SER A 58 -7.17 -20.21 5.44
C SER A 58 -7.55 -21.12 6.61
N ASP A 59 -7.91 -22.38 6.33
CA ASP A 59 -8.26 -23.40 7.34
C ASP A 59 -7.04 -23.90 8.14
N ASP A 60 -5.85 -23.86 7.54
CA ASP A 60 -4.58 -24.27 8.18
C ASP A 60 -3.96 -23.21 9.10
N THR A 61 -4.59 -22.04 9.18
CA THR A 61 -4.07 -20.90 9.95
C THR A 61 -4.63 -20.89 11.39
N GLY A 62 -3.73 -20.86 12.38
CA GLY A 62 -4.08 -20.88 13.79
C GLY A 62 -4.80 -19.61 14.29
N LYS A 63 -5.60 -19.75 15.36
CA LYS A 63 -6.44 -18.68 15.95
C LYS A 63 -5.69 -17.36 16.22
N LYS A 64 -4.44 -17.44 16.68
CA LYS A 64 -3.60 -16.26 16.98
C LYS A 64 -3.30 -15.44 15.72
N SER A 65 -2.99 -16.09 14.60
CA SER A 65 -2.72 -15.44 13.32
C SER A 65 -3.99 -14.80 12.76
N LYS A 66 -5.14 -15.46 12.91
CA LYS A 66 -6.45 -14.89 12.53
C LYS A 66 -6.81 -13.64 13.35
N THR A 67 -6.52 -13.64 14.66
CA THR A 67 -6.71 -12.44 15.50
C THR A 67 -5.82 -11.28 15.05
N ALA A 68 -4.53 -11.54 14.80
CA ALA A 68 -3.60 -10.51 14.32
C ALA A 68 -4.03 -9.94 12.95
N ALA A 69 -4.46 -10.80 12.03
CA ALA A 69 -5.01 -10.41 10.74
C ALA A 69 -6.30 -9.58 10.88
N GLY A 70 -7.22 -9.99 11.75
CA GLY A 70 -8.43 -9.24 12.04
C GLY A 70 -8.12 -7.84 12.62
N SER A 71 -7.18 -7.74 13.55
CA SER A 71 -6.76 -6.44 14.10
C SER A 71 -6.11 -5.53 13.04
N ALA A 72 -5.30 -6.08 12.14
CA ALA A 72 -4.71 -5.33 11.04
C ALA A 72 -5.77 -4.87 10.01
N LEU A 73 -6.79 -5.69 9.76
CA LEU A 73 -7.89 -5.35 8.87
C LEU A 73 -8.76 -4.22 9.46
N SER A 74 -9.12 -4.31 10.74
CA SER A 74 -9.90 -3.27 11.42
C SER A 74 -9.15 -1.94 11.48
N GLN A 75 -7.82 -1.96 11.64
CA GLN A 75 -7.00 -0.74 11.58
C GLN A 75 -7.01 -0.04 10.21
N LYS A 76 -7.44 -0.71 9.13
CA LYS A 76 -7.63 -0.09 7.81
C LYS A 76 -8.97 0.64 7.71
N GLU A 77 -9.96 0.26 8.52
CA GLU A 77 -11.33 0.77 8.42
C GLU A 77 -11.60 2.01 9.31
N ASP A 78 -10.66 2.37 10.19
CA ASP A 78 -10.67 3.60 11.02
C ASP A 78 -10.06 4.85 10.31
#